data_AF-A0A800K2M4-F1
#
_entry.id   AF-A0A800K2M4-F1
#
_cell.length_a   1.000
_cell.length_b   1.000
_cell.length_c   1.000
_cell.angle_alpha   90.00
_cell.angle_beta   90.00
_cell.angle_gamma   90.00
#
_symmetry.space_group_name_H-M   'P 1'
#
loop_
_entity.id
_entity.type
_entity.pdbx_description
1 polymer ?
#
loop_
_entity_poly.entity_id
_entity_poly.type
_entity_poly.pdbx_seq_one_letter_code
_entity_poly.pdbx_strand_id
1 'polypeptide(L)' 'MLKIGNIELSDFPLLLAPMEDVSDPPFRLLCKEHGADLMYTEFISSDGLIRDAEKSVQKLDIYPEERPIGIQIFGSHI' A
#
# COMPACT_ATOMS: atom_id res chain seq x y z
N MET A 1 -0.13 17.83 -12.18
CA MET A 1 -0.24 16.35 -12.20
C MET A 1 1.08 15.66 -11.87
N LEU A 2 1.06 14.76 -10.88
CA LEU A 2 2.17 13.87 -10.52
C LEU A 2 2.10 12.57 -11.36
N LYS A 3 3.26 12.06 -11.82
CA LYS A 3 3.36 10.84 -12.62
C LYS A 3 4.37 9.86 -12.04
N ILE A 4 3.99 8.59 -11.90
CA ILE A 4 4.84 7.49 -11.43
C ILE A 4 4.79 6.39 -12.49
N GLY A 5 5.81 6.33 -13.35
CA GLY A 5 5.80 5.40 -14.48
C GLY A 5 4.60 5.63 -15.41
N ASN A 6 3.70 4.65 -15.49
CA ASN A 6 2.45 4.70 -16.25
C ASN A 6 1.23 5.15 -15.42
N ILE A 7 1.42 5.52 -14.16
CA ILE A 7 0.35 6.01 -13.27
C ILE A 7 0.34 7.54 -13.32
N GLU A 8 -0.82 8.11 -13.63
CA GLU A 8 -1.07 9.56 -13.59
C GLU A 8 -2.05 9.84 -12.44
N LEU A 9 -1.68 10.78 -11.56
CA LEU A 9 -2.49 11.19 -10.42
C LEU A 9 -3.06 12.59 -10.65
N SER A 10 -4.05 12.96 -9.83
CA SER A 10 -4.69 14.26 -9.85
C SER A 10 -3.69 15.42 -9.66
N ASP A 11 -4.13 16.67 -9.90
CA ASP A 11 -3.26 17.85 -9.79
C ASP A 11 -2.73 18.08 -8.37
N PHE A 12 -3.50 17.71 -7.36
CA PHE A 12 -3.12 17.73 -5.95
C PHE A 12 -3.47 16.38 -5.32
N PRO A 13 -2.57 15.37 -5.44
CA PRO A 13 -2.91 14.02 -5.10
C PRO A 13 -2.97 13.80 -3.58
N LEU A 14 -4.02 13.13 -3.12
CA LEU A 14 -4.19 12.70 -1.74
C LEU A 14 -3.68 11.28 -1.57
N LEU A 15 -2.61 11.14 -0.77
CA LEU A 15 -1.96 9.87 -0.52
C LEU A 15 -2.30 9.39 0.89
N LEU A 16 -2.89 8.20 1.01
CA LEU A 16 -3.08 7.57 2.32
C LEU A 16 -1.74 7.00 2.81
N ALA A 17 -1.23 7.47 3.94
CA ALA A 17 0.04 6.99 4.50
C ALA A 17 -0.02 5.50 4.92
N PRO A 18 1.10 4.77 4.84
CA PRO A 18 1.20 3.42 5.38
C PRO A 18 1.13 3.46 6.91
N MET A 19 0.25 2.64 7.50
CA MET A 19 0.01 2.60 8.95
C MET A 19 -0.21 1.15 9.39
N GLU A 20 0.72 0.62 10.19
CA GLU A 20 0.63 -0.73 10.76
C GLU A 20 -0.69 -0.94 11.53
N ASP A 21 -1.33 -2.09 11.30
CA ASP A 21 -2.63 -2.49 11.87
C ASP A 21 -3.79 -1.51 11.54
N VAL A 22 -3.63 -0.64 10.54
CA VAL A 22 -4.65 0.34 10.12
C VAL A 22 -4.87 0.33 8.62
N SER A 23 -3.82 0.39 7.79
CA SER A 23 -3.95 0.45 6.33
C SER A 23 -4.18 -0.92 5.70
N ASP A 24 -5.17 -1.65 6.20
CA ASP A 24 -5.63 -2.95 5.71
C ASP A 24 -6.57 -2.79 4.48
N PRO A 25 -6.94 -3.86 3.76
CA PRO A 25 -7.75 -3.73 2.55
C PRO A 25 -9.12 -3.05 2.75
N PRO A 26 -9.92 -3.38 3.79
CA PRO A 26 -11.18 -2.68 4.05
C PRO A 26 -11.00 -1.18 4.27
N PHE A 27 -10.00 -0.76 5.06
CA PHE A 27 -9.76 0.66 5.32
C PHE A 27 -9.29 1.41 4.07
N ARG A 28 -8.39 0.79 3.29
CA ARG A 28 -7.94 1.36 2.01
C ARG A 28 -9.09 1.52 1.03
N LEU A 29 -9.97 0.52 0.91
CA LEU A 29 -11.15 0.64 0.05
C LEU A 29 -12.04 1.83 0.47
N LEU A 30 -12.30 1.99 1.77
CA LEU A 30 -13.06 3.12 2.28
C LEU A 30 -12.38 4.46 1.93
N CYS A 31 -11.07 4.59 2.15
CA CYS A 31 -10.33 5.79 1.78
C CYS A 31 -10.36 6.06 0.27
N LYS A 32 -10.31 5.01 -0.56
CA LYS A 32 -10.41 5.10 -2.01
C LYS A 32 -11.76 5.68 -2.45
N GLU A 33 -12.85 5.17 -1.88
CA GLU A 33 -14.21 5.68 -2.12
C GLU A 33 -14.38 7.14 -1.68
N HIS A 34 -13.58 7.60 -0.72
CA HIS A 34 -13.58 8.96 -0.19
C HIS A 34 -12.50 9.89 -0.78
N GLY A 35 -11.84 9.49 -1.86
CA GLY A 35 -10.99 10.39 -2.65
C GLY A 35 -9.47 10.23 -2.46
N ALA A 36 -9.00 9.12 -1.87
CA ALA A 36 -7.58 8.80 -1.92
C ALA A 36 -7.15 8.43 -3.36
N ASP A 37 -6.12 9.11 -3.86
CA ASP A 37 -5.58 8.90 -5.21
C ASP A 37 -4.65 7.69 -5.27
N LEU A 38 -3.82 7.54 -4.23
CA LEU A 38 -2.84 6.46 -4.06
C LEU A 38 -2.77 6.08 -2.58
N MET A 39 -2.60 4.79 -2.30
CA MET A 39 -2.52 4.27 -0.93
C MET A 39 -1.29 3.38 -0.80
N TYR A 40 -0.96 2.98 0.42
CA TYR A 40 0.11 2.02 0.68
C TYR A 40 -0.41 0.85 1.53
N THR A 41 0.25 -0.29 1.42
CA THR A 41 0.11 -1.38 2.40
C THR A 41 0.60 -0.94 3.78
N GLU A 42 0.33 -1.75 4.79
CA GLU A 42 1.07 -1.72 6.05
C GLU A 42 2.59 -1.95 5.86
N PHE A 43 3.36 -1.88 6.95
CA PHE A 43 4.80 -2.13 6.90
C PHE A 43 5.09 -3.63 6.74
N ILE A 44 5.73 -3.99 5.63
CA ILE A 44 6.10 -5.37 5.34
C ILE A 44 7.59 -5.58 5.58
N SER A 45 7.92 -6.50 6.48
CA SER A 45 9.31 -6.88 6.75
C SER A 45 9.87 -7.68 5.58
N SER A 46 11.00 -7.22 5.02
CA SER A 46 11.75 -7.95 3.99
C SER A 46 12.19 -9.33 4.46
N ASP A 47 12.72 -9.46 5.68
CA ASP A 47 13.04 -10.77 6.30
C ASP A 47 11.80 -11.64 6.47
N GLY A 48 10.66 -11.03 6.81
CA GLY A 48 9.38 -11.73 6.94
C GLY A 48 8.92 -12.32 5.61
N LEU A 49 9.07 -11.58 4.50
CA LEU A 49 8.77 -12.08 3.16
C LEU A 49 9.71 -13.22 2.73
N ILE A 50 11.01 -13.10 2.98
CA ILE A 50 12.00 -14.13 2.62
C ILE A 50 11.74 -15.45 3.36
N ARG A 51 11.18 -15.37 4.58
CA ARG A 51 10.90 -16.52 5.44
C ARG A 51 9.46 -17.03 5.35
N ASP A 52 8.68 -16.55 4.38
CA ASP A 52 7.25 -16.87 4.21
C ASP A 52 6.44 -16.69 5.52
N ALA A 53 6.77 -15.64 6.28
CA ALA A 53 6.05 -15.34 7.51
C ALA A 53 4.60 -14.95 7.17
N GLU A 54 3.64 -15.73 7.68
CA GLU A 54 2.21 -15.61 7.36
C GLU A 54 1.70 -14.16 7.40
N LYS A 55 2.01 -13.43 8.48
CA LYS A 55 1.61 -12.03 8.64
C LYS A 55 2.21 -11.10 7.57
N SER A 56 3.44 -11.32 7.14
CA SER A 56 4.08 -10.50 6.11
C SER A 56 3.51 -10.79 4.73
N VAL A 57 3.16 -12.05 4.45
CA VAL A 57 2.52 -12.45 3.19
C VAL A 57 1.09 -11.94 3.12
N GLN A 58 0.30 -12.03 4.20
CA GLN A 58 -1.07 -11.52 4.25
C GLN A 58 -1.16 -10.02 3.93
N LYS A 59 -0.17 -9.21 4.32
CA LYS A 59 -0.14 -7.77 4.00
C LYS A 59 0.00 -7.46 2.49
N LEU A 60 0.33 -8.47 1.68
CA LEU A 60 0.34 -8.36 0.21
C LEU A 60 -1.04 -8.57 -0.41
N ASP A 61 -2.07 -8.86 0.39
CA ASP A 61 -3.45 -8.94 -0.09
C ASP A 61 -3.91 -7.56 -0.60
N ILE A 62 -4.06 -7.49 -1.90
CA ILE A 62 -4.43 -6.30 -2.66
C ILE A 62 -5.52 -6.69 -3.65
N TYR A 63 -6.65 -6.03 -3.56
CA TYR A 63 -7.81 -6.21 -4.43
C TYR A 63 -7.79 -5.19 -5.59
N PRO A 64 -8.35 -5.53 -6.77
CA PRO A 64 -8.37 -4.66 -7.94
C PRO A 64 -8.91 -3.24 -7.69
N GLU A 65 -9.90 -3.12 -6.82
CA GLU A 65 -10.63 -1.88 -6.47
C GLU A 65 -9.75 -0.87 -5.73
N GLU A 66 -8.68 -1.34 -5.09
CA GLU A 66 -7.77 -0.50 -4.32
C GLU A 66 -6.71 0.19 -5.19
N ARG A 67 -6.61 -0.19 -6.47
CA ARG A 67 -5.53 0.31 -7.33
C ARG A 67 -5.73 1.81 -7.67
N PRO A 68 -4.65 2.60 -7.75
CA PRO A 68 -3.25 2.23 -7.54
C PRO A 68 -2.86 2.16 -6.04
N ILE A 69 -1.96 1.23 -5.71
CA ILE A 69 -1.42 1.03 -4.36
C ILE A 69 0.09 0.76 -4.43
N GLY A 70 0.84 1.30 -3.47
CA GLY A 70 2.26 1.00 -3.25
C GLY A 70 2.46 -0.04 -2.14
N ILE A 71 3.51 -0.85 -2.25
CA ILE A 71 3.90 -1.81 -1.20
C ILE A 71 5.03 -1.19 -0.39
N GLN A 72 4.84 -1.02 0.92
CA GLN A 72 5.85 -0.46 1.82
C GLN A 72 6.70 -1.58 2.43
N ILE A 73 7.92 -1.73 1.94
CA ILE A 73 8.89 -2.71 2.46
C ILE A 73 9.85 -2.01 3.41
N PHE A 74 10.21 -2.66 4.52
CA PHE A 74 11.30 -2.22 5.40
C PHE A 74 12.29 -3.36 5.69
N GLY A 75 13.52 -2.98 6.02
CA GLY A 75 14.62 -3.90 6.31
C GLY A 75 15.93 -3.15 6.53
N SER A 76 16.89 -3.80 7.17
CA SER A 76 18.24 -3.24 7.38
C SER A 76 19.34 -4.00 6.60
N HIS A 77 19.02 -5.18 6.07
CA HIS A 77 19.94 -6.03 5.31
C HIS A 77 19.20 -6.66 4.13
N ILE A 78 19.82 -6.66 2.96
CA ILE A 78 19.36 -7.33 1.74
C ILE A 78 20.32 -8.49 1.46
#